data_AF-A0A6B3G7C4-F1
#
_entry.id   AF-A0A6B3G7C4-F1
#
_cell.length_a   1.000
_cell.length_b   1.000
_cell.length_c   1.000
_cell.angle_alpha   90.00
_cell.angle_beta   90.00
_cell.angle_gamma   90.00
#
_symmetry.space_group_name_H-M   'P 1'
#
loop_
_entity.id
_entity.type
_entity.pdbx_description
1 polymer ?
#
loop_
_entity_poly.entity_id
_entity_poly.type
_entity_poly.pdbx_seq_one_letter_code
_entity_poly.pdbx_strand_id
1 'polypeptide(L)'
;PLMRDDVDLCWRAHLAGHRVLVAPDAVLRHAEASARERRPIDCAGRSVASPHRVDKAGAVYTMLVNARGKALPWVLLRLVVGTLLRTLAYLVGKVPGQALDEVTGLLGTLLRPGRILAARRNRGKGVVDAAELRALFPPPGATVR
;
A
#
# COMPACT_ATOMS: atom_id res chain seq x y z
N PRO A 1 9.24 2.37 -2.15
CA PRO A 1 8.17 2.96 -1.31
C PRO A 1 8.74 3.16 0.09
N LEU A 2 8.33 4.20 0.84
CA LEU A 2 8.81 4.42 2.22
C LEU A 2 7.82 3.92 3.28
N MET A 3 6.52 4.00 2.99
CA MET A 3 5.47 3.43 3.84
C MET A 3 4.96 2.14 3.20
N ARG A 4 4.63 1.15 4.05
CA ARG A 4 4.17 -0.19 3.67
C ARG A 4 5.20 -1.03 2.90
N ASP A 5 6.46 -0.63 2.96
CA ASP A 5 7.59 -1.37 2.42
C ASP A 5 7.93 -2.62 3.25
N ASP A 6 7.68 -2.56 4.55
CA ASP A 6 7.67 -3.69 5.49
C ASP A 6 6.69 -4.78 5.05
N VAL A 7 5.45 -4.43 4.74
CA VAL A 7 4.42 -5.36 4.24
C VAL A 7 4.84 -5.96 2.90
N ASP A 8 5.39 -5.14 2.01
CA ASP A 8 5.88 -5.61 0.71
C ASP A 8 7.08 -6.57 0.86
N LEU A 9 8.00 -6.28 1.79
CA LEU A 9 9.11 -7.17 2.13
C LEU A 9 8.60 -8.50 2.70
N CYS A 10 7.63 -8.46 3.61
CA CYS A 10 7.00 -9.67 4.16
C CYS A 10 6.40 -10.51 3.03
N TRP A 11 5.76 -9.88 2.05
CA TRP A 11 5.22 -10.59 0.89
C TRP A 11 6.30 -11.25 0.05
N ARG A 12 7.41 -10.55 -0.21
CA ARG A 12 8.54 -11.09 -0.96
C ARG A 12 9.21 -12.25 -0.22
N ALA A 13 9.32 -12.17 1.10
CA ALA A 13 9.83 -13.25 1.92
C ALA A 13 8.95 -14.51 1.80
N HIS A 14 7.63 -14.36 1.89
CA HIS A 14 6.70 -15.47 1.67
C HIS A 14 6.78 -16.03 0.25
N LEU A 15 6.85 -15.18 -0.78
CA LEU A 15 7.03 -15.61 -2.17
C LEU A 15 8.33 -16.40 -2.38
N ALA A 16 9.38 -16.12 -1.60
CA ALA A 16 10.64 -16.85 -1.61
C ALA A 16 10.60 -18.16 -0.80
N GLY A 17 9.46 -18.51 -0.18
CA GLY A 17 9.32 -19.71 0.64
C GLY A 17 9.70 -19.53 2.11
N HIS A 18 9.98 -18.30 2.55
CA HIS A 18 10.24 -18.02 3.96
C HIS A 18 8.95 -17.77 4.73
N ARG A 19 8.97 -18.11 6.03
CA ARG A 19 7.87 -17.80 6.95
C ARG A 19 8.19 -16.51 7.70
N VAL A 20 7.23 -15.60 7.74
CA VAL A 20 7.32 -14.41 8.60
C VAL A 20 6.36 -14.59 9.76
N LEU A 21 6.86 -14.40 10.99
CA LEU A 21 6.11 -14.60 12.22
C LEU A 21 6.23 -13.35 13.09
N VAL A 22 5.19 -13.08 13.89
CA VAL A 22 5.19 -12.03 14.91
C VAL A 22 5.43 -12.71 16.26
N ALA A 23 6.44 -12.26 17.00
CA ALA A 23 6.73 -12.72 18.35
C ALA A 23 6.05 -11.77 19.37
N PRO A 24 4.90 -12.15 19.96
CA PRO A 24 4.11 -11.25 20.80
C PRO A 24 4.84 -10.83 22.08
N ASP A 25 5.76 -11.66 22.59
CA ASP A 25 6.54 -11.38 23.79
C ASP A 25 7.67 -10.37 23.56
N ALA A 26 8.08 -10.17 22.31
CA ALA A 26 9.13 -9.24 21.94
C ALA A 26 8.55 -7.86 21.62
N VAL A 27 8.45 -7.00 22.64
CA VAL A 27 7.84 -5.67 22.51
C VAL A 27 8.90 -4.56 22.39
N LEU A 28 8.77 -3.72 21.36
CA LEU A 28 9.54 -2.50 21.17
C LEU A 28 8.60 -1.30 21.05
N ARG A 29 9.02 -0.13 21.55
CA ARG A 29 8.28 1.14 21.39
C ARG A 29 8.80 1.88 20.15
N HIS A 30 7.91 2.15 19.21
CA HIS A 30 8.22 2.92 18.01
C HIS A 30 7.53 4.29 18.05
N ALA A 31 8.28 5.35 17.74
CA ALA A 31 7.78 6.73 17.87
C ALA A 31 6.91 7.19 16.68
N GLU A 32 6.95 6.48 15.55
CA GLU A 32 6.17 6.79 14.34
C GLU A 32 6.31 8.25 13.88
N ALA A 33 7.50 8.83 14.04
CA ALA A 33 7.71 10.27 13.88
C ALA A 33 7.28 10.79 12.49
N SER A 34 7.50 10.01 11.43
CA SER A 34 7.08 10.37 10.07
C SER A 34 5.57 10.26 9.85
N ALA A 35 4.90 9.26 10.45
CA ALA A 35 3.45 9.08 10.32
C ALA A 35 2.67 10.11 11.16
N ARG A 36 3.27 10.60 12.25
CA ARG A 36 2.71 11.64 13.13
C ARG A 36 3.10 13.06 12.74
N GLU A 37 3.67 13.25 11.54
CA GLU A 37 4.10 14.56 11.03
C GLU A 37 5.13 15.27 11.93
N ARG A 38 5.78 14.54 12.85
CA ARG A 38 6.84 15.06 13.73
C ARG A 38 8.18 15.18 13.02
N ARG A 39 8.30 14.55 11.84
CA ARG A 39 9.43 14.71 10.92
C ARG A 39 8.90 14.80 9.48
N PRO A 40 9.41 15.74 8.66
CA PRO A 40 9.06 15.77 7.23
C PRO A 40 9.54 14.50 6.52
N ILE A 41 8.81 14.08 5.49
CA ILE A 41 9.15 12.91 4.70
C ILE A 41 10.14 13.31 3.60
N ASP A 42 11.44 13.18 3.91
CA ASP A 42 12.55 13.60 3.04
C ASP A 42 12.65 12.78 1.73
N CYS A 43 12.04 11.59 1.68
CA CYS A 43 12.17 10.64 0.57
C CYS A 43 11.09 10.81 -0.52
N ALA A 44 10.11 11.70 -0.33
CA ALA A 44 8.95 11.83 -1.22
C ALA A 44 9.11 12.90 -2.33
N GLY A 45 10.31 13.46 -2.49
CA GLY A 45 10.65 14.41 -3.54
C GLY A 45 10.82 15.84 -3.04
N ARG A 46 10.70 16.82 -3.95
CA ARG A 46 11.08 18.22 -3.73
C ARG A 46 10.08 19.04 -2.88
N SER A 47 8.97 18.46 -2.44
CA SER A 47 7.98 19.09 -1.57
C SER A 47 7.62 18.21 -0.39
N VAL A 48 7.24 18.83 0.73
CA VAL A 48 6.71 18.14 1.92
C VAL A 48 5.51 17.31 1.48
N ALA A 49 5.65 15.99 1.54
CA ALA A 49 4.56 15.07 1.25
C ALA A 49 3.78 14.80 2.54
N SER A 50 2.46 14.94 2.48
CA SER A 50 1.57 14.49 3.55
C SER A 50 1.76 12.98 3.78
N PRO A 51 1.84 12.52 5.05
CA PRO A 51 1.95 11.09 5.34
C PRO A 51 0.78 10.29 4.76
N HIS A 52 -0.42 10.86 4.76
CA HIS A 52 -1.61 10.22 4.19
C HIS A 52 -1.43 9.87 2.71
N ARG A 53 -0.89 10.80 1.91
CA ARG A 53 -0.62 10.57 0.48
C ARG A 53 0.45 9.50 0.27
N VAL A 54 1.53 9.54 1.04
CA VAL A 54 2.64 8.58 0.93
C VAL A 54 2.20 7.17 1.33
N ASP A 55 1.43 7.07 2.41
CA ASP A 55 0.84 5.83 2.90
C ASP A 55 -0.13 5.22 1.88
N LYS A 56 -1.02 6.05 1.32
CA LYS A 56 -1.95 5.64 0.26
C LYS A 56 -1.22 5.12 -0.97
N ALA A 57 -0.20 5.84 -1.44
CA ALA A 57 0.60 5.40 -2.58
C ALA A 57 1.33 4.08 -2.29
N GLY A 58 1.88 3.92 -1.08
CA GLY A 58 2.51 2.67 -0.63
C GLY A 58 1.55 1.49 -0.61
N ALA A 59 0.32 1.69 -0.12
CA ALA A 59 -0.72 0.65 -0.14
C ALA A 59 -1.12 0.25 -1.55
N VAL A 60 -1.44 1.23 -2.40
CA VAL A 60 -1.84 0.97 -3.79
C VAL A 60 -0.74 0.22 -4.52
N TYR A 61 0.52 0.66 -4.38
CA TYR A 61 1.67 -0.01 -4.97
C TYR A 61 1.78 -1.46 -4.50
N THR A 62 1.81 -1.69 -3.19
CA THR A 62 2.00 -3.03 -2.60
C THR A 62 0.88 -3.97 -3.03
N MET A 63 -0.37 -3.50 -3.05
CA MET A 63 -1.53 -4.29 -3.49
C MET A 63 -1.45 -4.64 -4.98
N LEU A 64 -1.12 -3.67 -5.84
CA LEU A 64 -1.06 -3.89 -7.28
C LEU A 64 0.13 -4.76 -7.70
N VAL A 65 1.27 -4.65 -7.01
CA VAL A 65 2.44 -5.47 -7.36
C VAL A 65 2.29 -6.90 -6.87
N ASN A 66 1.69 -7.14 -5.70
CA ASN A 66 1.52 -8.50 -5.17
C ASN A 66 0.25 -9.21 -5.68
N ALA A 67 -0.72 -8.51 -6.27
CA ALA A 67 -1.95 -9.11 -6.77
C ALA A 67 -1.71 -10.24 -7.79
N ARG A 68 -2.50 -11.31 -7.69
CA ARG A 68 -2.60 -12.34 -8.74
C ARG A 68 -2.92 -11.69 -10.09
N GLY A 69 -2.25 -12.10 -11.16
CA GLY A 69 -2.42 -11.50 -12.49
C GLY A 69 -3.87 -11.45 -12.96
N LYS A 70 -4.63 -12.54 -12.78
CA LYS A 70 -6.07 -12.62 -13.09
C LYS A 70 -6.94 -11.74 -12.20
N ALA A 71 -6.51 -11.47 -10.96
CA ALA A 71 -7.24 -10.64 -10.00
C ALA A 71 -6.88 -9.15 -10.11
N LEU A 72 -5.84 -8.80 -10.89
CA LEU A 72 -5.34 -7.43 -10.99
C LEU A 72 -6.42 -6.42 -11.43
N PRO A 73 -7.27 -6.70 -12.46
CA PRO A 73 -8.33 -5.77 -12.85
C PRO A 73 -9.35 -5.55 -11.72
N TRP A 74 -9.68 -6.62 -10.99
CA TRP A 74 -10.60 -6.54 -9.85
C TRP A 74 -10.01 -5.75 -8.67
N VAL A 75 -8.73 -5.98 -8.34
CA VAL A 75 -8.02 -5.22 -7.29
C VAL A 75 -7.93 -3.74 -7.67
N LEU A 76 -7.62 -3.44 -8.93
CA LEU A 76 -7.58 -2.07 -9.44
C LEU A 76 -8.94 -1.39 -9.31
N LEU A 77 -10.01 -2.04 -9.76
CA LEU A 77 -11.38 -1.54 -9.63
C LEU A 77 -11.73 -1.27 -8.17
N ARG A 78 -11.45 -2.22 -7.27
CA ARG A 78 -11.71 -2.07 -5.82
C ARG A 78 -10.94 -0.88 -5.24
N LEU A 79 -9.68 -0.68 -5.63
CA LEU A 79 -8.88 0.44 -5.18
C LEU A 79 -9.44 1.77 -5.67
N VAL A 80 -9.88 1.85 -6.94
CA VAL A 80 -10.48 3.06 -7.51
C VAL A 80 -11.80 3.38 -6.81
N VAL A 81 -12.73 2.43 -6.76
CA VAL A 81 -14.05 2.61 -6.13
C VAL A 81 -13.90 2.92 -4.64
N GLY A 82 -13.06 2.18 -3.91
CA GLY A 82 -12.81 2.43 -2.49
C GLY A 82 -12.20 3.81 -2.22
N THR A 83 -11.32 4.29 -3.12
CA THR A 83 -10.76 5.65 -3.05
C THR A 83 -11.84 6.68 -3.29
N LEU A 84 -12.67 6.53 -4.34
CA LEU A 84 -13.77 7.44 -4.62
C LEU A 84 -14.73 7.57 -3.44
N LEU A 85 -15.16 6.44 -2.87
CA LEU A 85 -16.03 6.42 -1.70
C LEU A 85 -15.39 7.12 -0.49
N ARG A 86 -14.09 6.92 -0.25
CA ARG A 86 -13.38 7.55 0.86
C ARG A 86 -13.18 9.05 0.63
N THR A 87 -12.85 9.47 -0.59
CA THR A 87 -12.79 10.90 -0.97
C THR A 87 -14.14 11.57 -0.72
N LEU A 88 -15.25 10.96 -1.14
CA LEU A 88 -16.59 11.47 -0.86
C LEU A 88 -16.88 11.56 0.64
N ALA A 89 -16.54 10.53 1.41
CA ALA A 89 -16.70 10.54 2.86
C ALA A 89 -15.88 11.66 3.54
N TYR A 90 -14.65 11.90 3.11
CA TYR A 90 -13.83 13.00 3.62
C TYR A 90 -14.40 14.38 3.26
N LEU A 91 -14.96 14.55 2.06
CA LEU A 91 -15.63 15.79 1.68
C LEU A 91 -16.87 16.04 2.54
N VAL A 92 -17.70 15.01 2.77
CA VAL A 92 -18.85 15.09 3.70
C VAL A 92 -18.39 15.37 5.14
N GLY A 93 -17.29 14.75 5.56
CA GLY A 93 -16.63 15.01 6.85
C GLY A 93 -15.89 16.35 6.93
N LYS A 94 -15.93 17.17 5.86
CA LYS A 94 -15.27 18.49 5.76
C LYS A 94 -13.75 18.46 5.97
N VAL A 95 -13.09 17.38 5.54
CA VAL A 95 -11.62 17.23 5.57
C VAL A 95 -11.05 17.20 4.14
N PRO A 96 -11.11 18.32 3.38
CA PRO A 96 -10.76 18.33 1.96
C PRO A 96 -9.28 18.05 1.69
N GLY A 97 -8.38 18.35 2.64
CA GLY A 97 -6.95 18.01 2.52
C GLY A 97 -6.71 16.51 2.41
N GLN A 98 -7.35 15.71 3.27
CA GLN A 98 -7.26 14.25 3.22
C GLN A 98 -7.91 13.68 1.96
N ALA A 99 -9.00 14.31 1.48
CA ALA A 99 -9.63 13.95 0.21
C ALA A 99 -8.66 14.11 -0.98
N LEU A 100 -7.91 15.21 -1.03
CA LEU A 100 -6.88 15.46 -2.05
C LEU A 100 -5.70 14.48 -1.92
N ASP A 101 -5.24 14.22 -0.71
CA ASP A 101 -4.16 13.28 -0.45
C ASP A 101 -4.50 11.84 -0.89
N GLU A 102 -5.74 11.41 -0.67
CA GLU A 102 -6.23 10.09 -1.08
C GLU A 102 -6.22 9.94 -2.61
N VAL A 103 -6.70 10.96 -3.33
CA VAL A 103 -6.74 10.98 -4.81
C VAL A 103 -5.33 11.08 -5.39
N THR A 104 -4.51 12.00 -4.88
CA THR A 104 -3.14 12.19 -5.38
C THR A 104 -2.23 11.01 -5.06
N GLY A 105 -2.44 10.30 -3.95
CA GLY A 105 -1.72 9.07 -3.62
C GLY A 105 -2.06 7.92 -4.58
N LEU A 106 -3.34 7.78 -4.95
CA LEU A 106 -3.78 6.81 -5.96
C LEU A 106 -3.22 7.17 -7.35
N LEU A 107 -3.48 8.38 -7.82
CA LEU A 107 -3.08 8.83 -9.16
C LEU A 107 -1.55 8.83 -9.32
N GLY A 108 -0.80 9.28 -8.31
CA GLY A 108 0.67 9.26 -8.36
C GLY A 108 1.25 7.85 -8.57
N THR A 109 0.52 6.82 -8.14
CA THR A 109 0.90 5.42 -8.35
C THR A 109 0.43 4.91 -9.71
N LEU A 110 -0.83 5.18 -10.09
CA LEU A 110 -1.42 4.71 -11.35
C LEU A 110 -0.83 5.38 -12.60
N LEU A 111 -0.41 6.65 -12.51
CA LEU A 111 0.23 7.39 -13.59
C LEU A 111 1.65 6.89 -13.90
N ARG A 112 2.19 5.94 -13.11
CA ARG A 112 3.49 5.29 -13.34
C ARG A 112 3.34 3.78 -13.50
N PRO A 113 2.54 3.30 -14.48
CA PRO A 113 2.22 1.88 -14.62
C PRO A 113 3.48 1.04 -14.91
N GLY A 114 4.47 1.62 -15.60
CA GLY A 114 5.74 0.94 -15.88
C GLY A 114 6.49 0.48 -14.64
N ARG A 115 6.40 1.21 -13.51
CA ARG A 115 7.03 0.79 -12.24
C ARG A 115 6.33 -0.42 -11.63
N ILE A 116 5.01 -0.47 -11.74
CA ILE A 116 4.20 -1.60 -11.25
C ILE A 116 4.47 -2.82 -12.12
N LEU A 117 4.41 -2.67 -13.45
CA LEU A 117 4.65 -3.76 -14.40
C LEU A 117 6.07 -4.31 -14.29
N ALA A 118 7.09 -3.44 -14.20
CA ALA A 118 8.47 -3.86 -14.00
C ALA A 118 8.66 -4.61 -12.68
N ALA A 119 8.09 -4.11 -11.57
CA ALA A 119 8.17 -4.78 -10.28
C ALA A 119 7.47 -6.15 -10.30
N ARG A 120 6.31 -6.25 -10.96
CA ARG A 120 5.59 -7.53 -11.16
C ARG A 120 6.42 -8.51 -12.00
N ARG A 121 7.06 -8.03 -13.07
CA ARG A 121 7.93 -8.85 -13.93
C ARG A 121 9.14 -9.36 -13.16
N ASN A 122 9.79 -8.50 -12.39
CA ASN A 122 10.98 -8.87 -11.59
C ASN A 122 10.66 -9.89 -10.48
N ARG A 123 9.43 -9.87 -9.95
CA ARG A 123 9.00 -10.86 -8.94
C ARG A 123 8.76 -12.24 -9.52
N GLY A 124 8.49 -12.35 -10.82
CA GLY A 124 8.33 -13.62 -11.51
C GLY A 124 7.28 -14.54 -10.88
N LYS A 125 7.46 -15.85 -11.04
CA LYS A 125 6.70 -16.88 -10.31
C LYS A 125 7.46 -17.14 -9.00
N GLY A 126 6.81 -16.89 -7.86
CA GLY A 126 7.34 -17.26 -6.55
C GLY A 126 7.42 -18.77 -6.36
N VAL A 127 8.13 -19.19 -5.31
CA VAL A 127 8.22 -20.59 -4.88
C VAL A 127 6.88 -21.08 -4.33
N VAL A 128 6.14 -20.19 -3.66
CA VAL A 128 4.84 -20.47 -3.02
C VAL A 128 3.69 -20.16 -3.98
N ASP A 129 2.66 -21.01 -3.99
CA ASP A 129 1.46 -20.73 -4.80
C ASP A 129 0.75 -19.48 -4.30
N ALA A 130 0.24 -18.69 -5.24
CA ALA A 130 -0.45 -17.47 -4.93
C ALA A 130 -1.77 -17.70 -4.15
N ALA A 131 -2.26 -18.94 -4.00
CA ALA A 131 -3.49 -19.24 -3.25
C ALA A 131 -3.21 -19.17 -1.75
N GLU A 132 -2.04 -19.66 -1.35
CA GLU A 132 -1.58 -19.63 0.05
C GLU A 132 -1.38 -18.19 0.52
N LEU A 133 -0.98 -17.30 -0.38
CA LEU A 133 -0.82 -15.88 -0.11
C LEU A 133 -2.15 -15.11 -0.05
N ARG A 134 -3.30 -15.75 -0.31
CA ARG A 134 -4.61 -15.06 -0.31
C ARG A 134 -4.93 -14.44 1.05
N ALA A 135 -4.53 -15.11 2.14
CA ALA A 135 -4.78 -14.65 3.50
C ALA A 135 -4.02 -13.35 3.85
N LEU A 136 -2.93 -13.06 3.12
CA LEU A 136 -2.17 -11.82 3.31
C LEU A 136 -2.88 -10.60 2.69
N PHE A 137 -3.87 -10.82 1.83
CA PHE A 137 -4.65 -9.72 1.26
C PHE A 137 -5.74 -9.27 2.24
N PRO A 138 -5.94 -7.95 2.40
CA PRO A 138 -7.06 -7.45 3.20
C PRO A 138 -8.38 -7.90 2.56
N PRO A 139 -9.34 -8.42 3.37
CA PRO A 139 -10.62 -8.90 2.85
C PRO A 139 -11.38 -7.80 2.11
N PRO A 140 -12.33 -8.15 1.23
CA PRO A 140 -13.21 -7.17 0.61
C PRO A 140 -13.90 -6.34 1.70
N GLY A 141 -13.84 -5.01 1.60
CA GLY A 141 -14.39 -4.10 2.60
C GLY A 141 -13.46 -3.74 3.77
N ALA A 142 -12.32 -4.42 3.95
CA ALA A 142 -11.31 -3.97 4.92
C ALA A 142 -10.70 -2.65 4.42
N THR A 143 -11.03 -1.58 5.14
CA THR A 143 -10.39 -0.29 4.96
C THR A 143 -8.95 -0.41 5.41
N VAL A 144 -8.02 -0.24 4.47
CA VAL A 144 -6.62 0.01 4.79
C VAL A 144 -6.61 1.30 5.61
N ARG A 145 -6.26 1.19 6.89
CA ARG A 145 -6.22 2.30 7.86
C ARG A 145 -5.21 3.35 7.45
#